data_AF-A0AAD5L2G9-F1
#
_entry.id   AF-A0AAD5L2G9-F1
#
_cell.length_a   1.000
_cell.length_b   1.000
_cell.length_c   1.000
_cell.angle_alpha   90.00
_cell.angle_beta   90.00
_cell.angle_gamma   90.00
#
_symmetry.space_group_name_H-M   'P 1'
#
loop_
_entity.id
_entity.type
_entity.pdbx_description
1 polymer ?
#
loop_
_entity_poly.entity_id
_entity_poly.type
_entity_poly.pdbx_seq_one_letter_code
_entity_poly.pdbx_strand_id
1 'polypeptide(L)'
;MDRYTVTYLGDSVEGVNTYYRINYKVLDEKSGEEKENFTLYPNAQVNAKMRQIIASPDTKHYLFHDIYTHVSSVPLKEEDHEPHEGHSDDESYEKPITYEINIGDTVRFREGYVLVKGINREAKVQNIPLGENDIAIGLQLEVNSEGKTYPAEPIYMLKDGSKFDFGKKVDEKGLKFRFTNVFPDKNKLELMVYQKPKAEKPWVVMKAIEFPYINLFWGGTIIMVIGFILSIFVGIKN
;
A
#
# COMPACT_ATOMS: atom_id res chain seq x y z
N MET A 1 2.26 -22.05 20.34
CA MET A 1 1.29 -20.98 20.00
C MET A 1 -0.10 -21.51 19.68
N ASP A 2 -0.46 -22.73 20.08
CA ASP A 2 -1.77 -23.31 19.75
C ASP A 2 -2.93 -22.78 20.61
N ARG A 3 -2.64 -22.11 21.74
CA ARG A 3 -3.66 -21.67 22.70
C ARG A 3 -4.19 -20.25 22.49
N TYR A 4 -3.48 -19.42 21.73
CA TYR A 4 -3.81 -17.99 21.60
C TYR A 4 -4.41 -17.69 20.22
N THR A 5 -5.63 -17.18 20.22
CA THR A 5 -6.20 -16.47 19.08
C THR A 5 -5.64 -15.06 19.07
N VAL A 6 -4.97 -14.69 17.98
CA VAL A 6 -4.32 -13.39 17.85
C VAL A 6 -5.04 -12.56 16.80
N THR A 7 -5.46 -11.36 17.18
CA THR A 7 -6.24 -10.46 16.32
C THR A 7 -5.58 -9.10 16.23
N TYR A 8 -5.34 -8.64 15.01
CA TYR A 8 -4.96 -7.26 14.74
C TYR A 8 -6.19 -6.35 14.86
N LEU A 9 -6.13 -5.37 15.76
CA LEU A 9 -7.25 -4.44 16.00
C LEU A 9 -7.05 -3.07 15.34
N GLY A 10 -5.84 -2.76 14.87
CA GLY A 10 -5.51 -1.48 14.25
C GLY A 10 -4.14 -0.95 14.70
N ASP A 11 -3.78 0.20 14.17
CA ASP A 11 -2.53 0.90 14.45
C ASP A 11 -2.78 2.38 14.75
N SER A 12 -1.86 2.98 15.51
CA SER A 12 -1.84 4.41 15.78
C SER A 12 -0.43 4.95 15.62
N VAL A 13 -0.30 6.11 14.96
CA VAL A 13 0.99 6.77 14.75
C VAL A 13 1.13 7.92 15.75
N GLU A 14 2.26 7.94 16.47
CA GLU A 14 2.64 9.02 17.39
C GLU A 14 4.09 9.40 17.15
N GLY A 15 4.29 10.59 16.56
CA GLY A 15 5.60 11.03 16.10
C GLY A 15 6.19 10.07 15.06
N VAL A 16 7.37 9.52 15.35
CA VAL A 16 8.06 8.55 14.48
C VAL A 16 7.64 7.10 14.72
N ASN A 17 6.86 6.83 15.77
CA ASN A 17 6.48 5.48 16.15
C ASN A 17 5.10 5.13 15.61
N THR A 18 4.97 3.94 15.01
CA THR A 18 3.67 3.31 14.77
C THR A 18 3.48 2.21 15.81
N TYR A 19 2.40 2.29 16.59
CA TYR A 19 2.01 1.27 17.56
C TYR A 19 0.96 0.34 16.95
N TYR A 20 1.15 -0.97 17.08
CA TYR A 20 0.24 -1.96 16.54
C TYR A 20 -0.55 -2.61 17.67
N ARG A 21 -1.87 -2.50 17.62
CA ARG A 21 -2.76 -3.04 18.66
C ARG A 21 -3.06 -4.50 18.39
N ILE A 22 -2.38 -5.38 19.11
CA ILE A 22 -2.49 -6.84 18.95
C ILE A 22 -3.21 -7.44 20.15
N ASN A 23 -4.38 -8.03 19.92
CA ASN A 23 -5.15 -8.69 20.96
C ASN A 23 -4.86 -10.20 20.99
N TYR A 24 -4.69 -10.72 22.18
CA TYR A 24 -4.47 -12.13 22.48
C TYR A 24 -5.64 -12.64 23.31
N LYS A 25 -6.26 -13.72 22.84
CA LYS A 25 -7.36 -14.40 23.55
C LYS A 25 -7.10 -15.88 23.70
N VAL A 26 -7.43 -16.42 24.86
CA VAL A 26 -7.53 -17.86 25.11
C VAL A 26 -8.99 -18.16 25.46
N LEU A 27 -9.60 -19.03 24.68
CA LEU A 27 -10.96 -19.51 24.93
C LEU A 27 -10.91 -20.88 25.59
N ASP A 28 -11.83 -21.14 26.51
CA ASP A 28 -12.06 -22.50 27.01
C ASP A 28 -12.77 -23.33 25.93
N GLU A 29 -12.17 -24.44 25.50
CA GLU A 29 -12.72 -25.29 24.44
C GLU A 29 -14.08 -25.93 24.78
N LYS A 30 -14.45 -26.01 26.08
CA LYS A 30 -15.68 -26.66 26.54
C LYS A 30 -16.78 -25.67 26.87
N SER A 31 -16.46 -24.51 27.46
CA SER A 31 -17.46 -23.50 27.83
C SER A 31 -17.54 -22.32 26.85
N GLY A 32 -16.53 -22.11 26.01
CA GLY A 32 -16.41 -20.93 25.15
C GLY A 32 -16.11 -19.64 25.91
N GLU A 33 -15.86 -19.72 27.22
CA GLU A 33 -15.55 -18.55 28.04
C GLU A 33 -14.11 -18.06 27.81
N GLU A 34 -13.91 -16.75 27.89
CA GLU A 34 -12.59 -16.12 27.78
C GLU A 34 -11.78 -16.40 29.06
N LYS A 35 -10.75 -17.25 28.96
CA LYS A 35 -9.79 -17.49 30.06
C LYS A 35 -8.78 -16.37 30.18
N GLU A 36 -8.33 -15.84 29.05
CA GLU A 36 -7.37 -14.76 28.98
C GLU A 36 -7.74 -13.83 27.83
N ASN A 37 -7.61 -12.54 28.08
CA ASN A 37 -7.80 -11.50 27.07
C ASN A 37 -6.90 -10.31 27.44
N PHE A 38 -5.87 -10.08 26.64
CA PHE A 38 -4.96 -8.95 26.82
C PHE A 38 -4.55 -8.38 25.47
N THR A 39 -4.05 -7.15 25.49
CA THR A 39 -3.61 -6.45 24.28
C THR A 39 -2.18 -5.96 24.48
N LEU A 40 -1.35 -6.19 23.48
CA LEU A 40 0.02 -5.69 23.39
C LEU A 40 0.12 -4.65 22.28
N TYR A 41 1.04 -3.70 22.47
CA TYR A 41 1.28 -2.54 21.62
C TYR A 41 2.76 -2.47 21.19
N PRO A 42 3.30 -3.50 20.50
CA PRO A 42 4.63 -3.37 19.93
C PRO A 42 4.65 -2.18 18.97
N ASN A 43 5.80 -1.51 18.88
CA ASN A 43 5.96 -0.37 17.99
C ASN A 43 7.05 -0.60 16.94
N ALA A 44 6.94 0.12 15.83
CA ALA A 44 7.96 0.15 14.80
C ALA A 44 8.15 1.56 14.26
N GLN A 45 9.39 1.88 13.94
CA GLN A 45 9.81 3.06 13.19
C GLN A 45 10.33 2.59 11.85
N VAL A 46 9.83 3.18 10.76
CA VAL A 46 10.20 2.82 9.41
C VAL A 46 11.07 3.91 8.82
N ASN A 47 12.26 3.55 8.37
CA ASN A 47 13.10 4.44 7.56
C ASN A 47 13.01 3.99 6.10
N ALA A 48 12.16 4.67 5.32
CA ALA A 48 11.92 4.35 3.91
C ALA A 48 13.21 4.46 3.06
N LYS A 49 14.05 5.47 3.33
CA LYS A 49 15.30 5.71 2.58
C LYS A 49 16.32 4.59 2.74
N MET A 50 16.49 4.09 3.97
CA MET A 50 17.45 3.01 4.27
C MET A 50 16.83 1.62 4.23
N ARG A 51 15.52 1.49 3.96
CA ARG A 51 14.75 0.24 4.01
C ARG A 51 14.94 -0.51 5.34
N GLN A 52 15.00 0.23 6.44
CA GLN A 52 15.22 -0.31 7.78
C GLN A 52 13.99 -0.12 8.66
N ILE A 53 13.76 -1.08 9.54
CA ILE A 53 12.69 -1.04 10.54
C ILE A 53 13.35 -1.19 11.91
N ILE A 54 13.11 -0.23 12.78
CA ILE A 54 13.49 -0.29 14.19
C ILE A 54 12.21 -0.60 14.95
N ALA A 55 12.09 -1.81 15.45
CA ALA A 55 10.91 -2.24 16.18
C ALA A 55 11.23 -2.49 17.65
N SER A 56 10.35 -2.02 18.54
CA SER A 56 10.43 -2.33 19.97
C SER A 56 9.32 -3.31 20.32
N PRO A 57 9.64 -4.40 21.01
CA PRO A 57 8.63 -5.35 21.44
C PRO A 57 7.76 -4.79 22.57
N ASP A 58 6.59 -5.38 22.74
CA ASP A 58 5.79 -5.24 23.96
C ASP A 58 5.59 -6.63 24.61
N THR A 59 5.51 -6.67 25.94
CA THR A 59 5.58 -7.92 26.70
C THR A 59 4.47 -8.01 27.74
N LYS A 60 3.77 -9.13 27.75
CA LYS A 60 2.89 -9.52 28.86
C LYS A 60 3.68 -10.43 29.81
N HIS A 61 3.88 -9.97 31.03
CA HIS A 61 4.51 -10.76 32.08
C HIS A 61 3.51 -11.67 32.79
N TYR A 62 3.90 -12.93 33.02
CA TYR A 62 3.22 -13.82 33.97
C TYR A 62 4.21 -14.36 34.99
N LEU A 63 3.70 -15.07 35.99
CA LEU A 63 4.54 -15.66 37.03
C LEU A 63 5.53 -16.70 36.45
N PHE A 64 5.07 -17.52 35.49
CA PHE A 64 5.83 -18.68 34.97
C PHE A 64 6.25 -18.57 33.50
N HIS A 65 5.75 -17.59 32.76
CA HIS A 65 6.09 -17.38 31.35
C HIS A 65 5.82 -15.94 30.96
N ASP A 66 6.48 -15.45 29.93
CA ASP A 66 6.23 -14.13 29.38
C ASP A 66 5.93 -14.22 27.90
N ILE A 67 5.03 -13.37 27.42
CA ILE A 67 4.64 -13.30 26.01
C ILE A 67 5.19 -12.02 25.43
N TYR A 68 6.19 -12.15 24.57
CA TYR A 68 6.83 -11.05 23.87
C TYR A 68 6.27 -10.96 22.47
N THR A 69 5.87 -9.77 22.04
CA THR A 69 5.42 -9.53 20.67
C THR A 69 6.29 -8.46 20.05
N HIS A 70 6.76 -8.72 18.84
CA HIS A 70 7.65 -7.82 18.10
C HIS A 70 7.23 -7.73 16.64
N VAL A 71 7.26 -6.52 16.08
CA VAL A 71 6.99 -6.27 14.67
C VAL A 71 8.27 -6.55 13.87
N SER A 72 8.24 -7.58 13.05
CA SER A 72 9.39 -7.97 12.23
C SER A 72 9.45 -7.25 10.90
N SER A 73 8.29 -6.91 10.32
CA SER A 73 8.24 -6.21 9.04
C SER A 73 6.88 -5.57 8.81
N VAL A 74 6.89 -4.44 8.10
CA VAL A 74 5.73 -3.63 7.71
C VAL A 74 5.99 -3.05 6.32
N PRO A 75 4.95 -2.71 5.54
CA PRO A 75 5.14 -2.08 4.24
C PRO A 75 5.91 -0.77 4.42
N LEU A 76 6.89 -0.56 3.54
CA LEU A 76 7.55 0.72 3.43
C LEU A 76 6.50 1.66 2.83
N LYS A 77 5.95 2.55 3.65
CA LYS A 77 5.22 3.70 3.12
C LYS A 77 6.30 4.55 2.44
N GLU A 78 6.40 4.44 1.11
CA GLU A 78 7.06 5.47 0.34
C GLU A 78 6.30 6.75 0.69
N GLU A 79 7.01 7.72 1.27
CA GLU A 79 6.43 9.02 1.55
C GLU A 79 5.89 9.51 0.22
N ASP A 80 4.58 9.80 0.17
CA ASP A 80 3.99 10.53 -0.94
C ASP A 80 4.87 11.76 -1.12
N HIS A 81 5.64 11.77 -2.22
CA HIS A 81 6.50 12.88 -2.54
C HIS A 81 5.60 14.12 -2.59
N GLU A 82 5.77 15.03 -1.63
CA GLU A 82 5.20 16.38 -1.69
C GLU A 82 5.40 16.89 -3.12
N PRO A 83 4.38 17.42 -3.82
CA PRO A 83 4.53 17.81 -5.21
C PRO A 83 5.55 18.96 -5.32
N HIS A 84 6.79 18.65 -5.67
CA HIS A 84 7.80 19.64 -6.04
C HIS A 84 7.53 20.08 -7.49
N GLU A 85 7.70 21.37 -7.79
CA GLU A 85 7.56 21.91 -9.15
C GLU A 85 8.56 21.21 -10.10
N GLY A 86 8.03 20.33 -10.95
CA GLY A 86 8.84 19.58 -11.94
C GLY A 86 8.33 18.18 -12.25
N HIS A 87 7.45 17.61 -11.43
CA HIS A 87 6.91 16.28 -11.67
C HIS A 87 5.87 16.30 -12.80
N SER A 88 6.02 15.39 -13.76
CA SER A 88 4.96 15.17 -14.74
C SER A 88 3.80 14.46 -14.05
N ASP A 89 2.57 14.83 -14.41
CA ASP A 89 1.29 14.28 -13.94
C ASP A 89 1.11 12.76 -14.17
N ASP A 90 2.16 12.10 -14.70
CA ASP A 90 2.28 10.69 -15.05
C ASP A 90 3.10 9.88 -14.03
N GLU A 91 3.83 10.51 -13.09
CA GLU A 91 4.74 9.80 -12.17
C GLU A 91 4.04 8.92 -11.12
N SER A 92 2.77 9.22 -10.80
CA SER A 92 1.95 8.40 -9.91
C SER A 92 1.38 7.13 -10.57
N TYR A 93 1.76 6.84 -11.82
CA TYR A 93 1.29 5.69 -12.58
C TYR A 93 2.42 4.71 -12.89
N GLU A 94 2.08 3.44 -13.04
CA GLU A 94 3.01 2.45 -13.60
C GLU A 94 3.36 2.81 -15.05
N LYS A 95 4.43 2.18 -15.57
CA LYS A 95 4.84 2.35 -16.98
C LYS A 95 3.63 2.12 -17.91
N PRO A 96 3.27 3.09 -18.76
CA PRO A 96 2.08 2.98 -19.58
C PRO A 96 2.23 1.85 -20.59
N ILE A 97 1.15 1.13 -20.83
CA ILE A 97 1.09 0.11 -21.86
C ILE A 97 0.42 0.74 -23.09
N THR A 98 1.08 0.62 -24.22
CA THR A 98 0.57 1.11 -25.51
C THR A 98 -0.11 -0.02 -26.25
N TYR A 99 -1.34 0.20 -26.69
CA TYR A 99 -2.12 -0.76 -27.46
C TYR A 99 -2.47 -0.18 -28.83
N GLU A 100 -2.24 -0.96 -29.88
CA GLU A 100 -2.86 -0.71 -31.20
C GLU A 100 -4.22 -1.41 -31.23
N ILE A 101 -5.31 -0.63 -31.25
CA ILE A 101 -6.70 -1.10 -31.09
C ILE A 101 -7.58 -0.68 -32.27
N ASN A 102 -8.68 -1.41 -32.43
CA ASN A 102 -9.79 -1.09 -33.32
C ASN A 102 -11.08 -0.80 -32.53
N ILE A 103 -12.07 -0.24 -33.22
CA ILE A 103 -13.41 -0.07 -32.66
C ILE A 103 -14.01 -1.46 -32.39
N GLY A 104 -14.54 -1.65 -31.18
CA GLY A 104 -15.07 -2.93 -30.69
C GLY A 104 -14.06 -3.76 -29.89
N ASP A 105 -12.76 -3.40 -29.90
CA ASP A 105 -11.77 -4.12 -29.12
C ASP A 105 -11.92 -3.88 -27.62
N THR A 106 -11.36 -4.80 -26.84
CA THR A 106 -11.31 -4.69 -25.37
C THR A 106 -9.87 -4.69 -24.88
N VAL A 107 -9.54 -3.73 -24.02
CA VAL A 107 -8.24 -3.64 -23.35
C VAL A 107 -8.42 -4.07 -21.89
N ARG A 108 -7.79 -5.17 -21.49
CA ARG A 108 -7.86 -5.64 -20.11
C ARG A 108 -6.95 -4.82 -19.20
N PHE A 109 -7.46 -4.53 -18.01
CA PHE A 109 -6.69 -3.94 -16.92
C PHE A 109 -6.96 -4.74 -15.64
N ARG A 110 -6.30 -4.44 -14.53
CA ARG A 110 -6.29 -5.34 -13.36
C ARG A 110 -7.68 -5.64 -12.78
N GLU A 111 -8.56 -4.65 -12.78
CA GLU A 111 -9.87 -4.70 -12.11
C GLU A 111 -11.04 -4.73 -13.11
N GLY A 112 -10.78 -5.02 -14.39
CA GLY A 112 -11.83 -5.06 -15.41
C GLY A 112 -11.30 -4.99 -16.85
N TYR A 113 -12.13 -4.45 -17.74
CA TYR A 113 -11.76 -4.20 -19.13
C TYR A 113 -12.31 -2.87 -19.62
N VAL A 114 -11.63 -2.30 -20.60
CA VAL A 114 -12.05 -1.09 -21.31
C VAL A 114 -12.54 -1.51 -22.68
N LEU A 115 -13.78 -1.17 -23.01
CA LEU A 115 -14.37 -1.38 -24.32
C LEU A 115 -14.20 -0.13 -25.18
N VAL A 116 -13.70 -0.31 -26.40
CA VAL A 116 -13.55 0.76 -27.39
C VAL A 116 -14.88 0.89 -28.13
N LYS A 117 -15.74 1.83 -27.73
CA LYS A 117 -17.08 1.97 -28.31
C LYS A 117 -17.07 2.56 -29.70
N GLY A 118 -16.21 3.55 -29.94
CA GLY A 118 -16.24 4.29 -31.18
C GLY A 118 -15.35 5.51 -31.15
N ILE A 119 -15.51 6.33 -32.18
CA ILE A 119 -14.74 7.53 -32.41
C ILE A 119 -15.69 8.72 -32.57
N ASN A 120 -15.47 9.77 -31.80
CA ASN A 120 -16.15 11.06 -31.93
C ASN A 120 -15.30 12.02 -32.77
N ARG A 121 -15.72 12.29 -34.01
CA ARG A 121 -15.01 13.19 -34.94
C ARG A 121 -15.29 14.68 -34.72
N GLU A 122 -16.19 15.00 -33.80
CA GLU A 122 -16.56 16.38 -33.43
C GLU A 122 -16.09 16.72 -32.01
N ALA A 123 -14.99 16.09 -31.57
CA ALA A 123 -14.47 16.28 -30.22
C ALA A 123 -14.04 17.73 -30.00
N LYS A 124 -14.59 18.35 -28.96
CA LYS A 124 -14.27 19.73 -28.59
C LYS A 124 -13.22 19.73 -27.48
N VAL A 125 -12.08 20.36 -27.75
CA VAL A 125 -11.09 20.66 -26.71
C VAL A 125 -11.42 22.04 -26.15
N GLN A 126 -11.53 22.14 -24.82
CA GLN A 126 -11.85 23.42 -24.17
C GLN A 126 -10.78 24.47 -24.52
N ASN A 127 -11.23 25.65 -24.93
CA ASN A 127 -10.39 26.81 -25.25
C ASN A 127 -9.46 26.68 -26.47
N ILE A 128 -9.70 25.71 -27.37
CA ILE A 128 -8.95 25.60 -28.62
C ILE A 128 -9.91 25.65 -29.82
N PRO A 129 -9.95 26.76 -30.58
CA PRO A 129 -10.65 26.78 -31.85
C PRO A 129 -9.90 25.93 -32.87
N LEU A 130 -10.66 25.12 -33.60
CA LEU A 130 -10.20 24.29 -34.72
C LEU A 130 -10.36 25.10 -36.02
N GLY A 131 -9.29 25.21 -36.81
CA GLY A 131 -9.35 25.74 -38.17
C GLY A 131 -9.90 24.72 -39.17
N GLU A 132 -10.08 25.13 -40.43
CA GLU A 132 -10.63 24.27 -41.49
C GLU A 132 -9.76 23.03 -41.81
N ASN A 133 -8.46 23.08 -41.51
CA ASN A 133 -7.51 21.98 -41.69
C ASN A 133 -7.17 21.22 -40.39
N ASP A 134 -7.73 21.63 -39.25
CA ASP A 134 -7.47 20.97 -37.97
C ASP A 134 -8.44 19.81 -37.76
N ILE A 135 -7.95 18.73 -37.16
CA ILE A 135 -8.75 17.53 -36.90
C ILE A 135 -8.69 17.22 -35.41
N ALA A 136 -9.85 17.10 -34.76
CA ALA A 136 -9.95 16.61 -33.38
C ALA A 136 -10.82 15.36 -33.33
N ILE A 137 -10.29 14.31 -32.68
CA ILE A 137 -10.91 12.99 -32.62
C ILE A 137 -10.90 12.52 -31.16
N GLY A 138 -12.08 12.33 -30.59
CA GLY A 138 -12.29 11.71 -29.29
C GLY A 138 -12.41 10.20 -29.43
N LEU A 139 -11.71 9.45 -28.59
CA LEU A 139 -11.87 7.99 -28.53
C LEU A 139 -12.88 7.66 -27.42
N GLN A 140 -14.03 7.12 -27.78
CA GLN A 140 -15.06 6.77 -26.79
C GLN A 140 -14.72 5.44 -26.12
N LEU A 141 -14.30 5.53 -24.87
CA LEU A 141 -13.94 4.38 -24.04
C LEU A 141 -14.98 4.15 -22.96
N GLU A 142 -15.27 2.88 -22.72
CA GLU A 142 -16.13 2.44 -21.64
C GLU A 142 -15.36 1.53 -20.70
N VAL A 143 -15.02 2.03 -19.51
CA VAL A 143 -14.31 1.25 -18.48
C VAL A 143 -15.34 0.47 -17.67
N ASN A 144 -15.31 -0.86 -17.77
CA ASN A 144 -16.16 -1.73 -16.99
C ASN A 144 -15.36 -2.38 -15.85
N SER A 145 -15.82 -2.22 -14.61
CA SER A 145 -15.22 -2.81 -13.42
C SER A 145 -16.27 -3.04 -12.35
N GLU A 146 -16.31 -4.26 -11.80
CA GLU A 146 -17.20 -4.63 -10.68
C GLU A 146 -18.70 -4.32 -10.93
N GLY A 147 -19.14 -4.45 -12.19
CA GLY A 147 -20.53 -4.16 -12.59
C GLY A 147 -20.87 -2.67 -12.71
N LYS A 148 -19.89 -1.77 -12.53
CA LYS A 148 -20.01 -0.34 -12.81
C LYS A 148 -19.31 0.01 -14.11
N THR A 149 -19.81 1.06 -14.74
CA THR A 149 -19.32 1.55 -16.03
C THR A 149 -18.93 3.02 -15.93
N TYR A 150 -17.72 3.34 -16.40
CA TYR A 150 -17.18 4.70 -16.40
C TYR A 150 -16.85 5.14 -17.82
N PRO A 151 -17.49 6.19 -18.35
CA PRO A 151 -17.14 6.72 -19.66
C PRO A 151 -15.83 7.52 -19.59
N ALA A 152 -14.97 7.32 -20.57
CA ALA A 152 -13.76 8.11 -20.76
C ALA A 152 -13.60 8.49 -22.23
N GLU A 153 -13.16 9.71 -22.50
CA GLU A 153 -12.97 10.21 -23.86
C GLU A 153 -11.66 11.00 -23.96
N PRO A 154 -10.51 10.34 -24.12
CA PRO A 154 -9.27 11.01 -24.50
C PRO A 154 -9.36 11.54 -25.93
N ILE A 155 -8.74 12.68 -26.19
CA ILE A 155 -8.84 13.38 -27.48
C ILE A 155 -7.47 13.42 -28.14
N TYR A 156 -7.41 13.06 -29.42
CA TYR A 156 -6.28 13.29 -30.30
C TYR A 156 -6.60 14.49 -31.20
N MET A 157 -5.66 15.42 -31.34
CA MET A 157 -5.81 16.62 -32.16
C MET A 157 -4.61 16.79 -33.08
N LEU A 158 -4.86 16.99 -34.37
CA LEU A 158 -3.89 17.43 -35.34
C LEU A 158 -4.15 18.90 -35.66
N LYS A 159 -3.21 19.78 -35.28
CA LYS A 159 -3.30 21.22 -35.50
C LYS A 159 -2.01 21.74 -36.10
N ASP A 160 -2.11 22.45 -37.23
CA ASP A 160 -0.95 22.99 -37.96
C ASP A 160 0.15 21.94 -38.25
N GLY A 161 -0.26 20.69 -38.54
CA GLY A 161 0.64 19.56 -38.77
C GLY A 161 1.29 18.98 -37.51
N SER A 162 1.03 19.54 -36.34
CA SER A 162 1.50 19.05 -35.04
C SER A 162 0.45 18.19 -34.34
N LYS A 163 0.89 17.09 -33.72
CA LYS A 163 0.03 16.17 -32.98
C LYS A 163 -0.03 16.57 -31.52
N PHE A 164 -1.23 16.62 -30.98
CA PHE A 164 -1.52 16.86 -29.58
C PHE A 164 -2.46 15.77 -29.08
N ASP A 165 -2.28 15.37 -27.83
CA ASP A 165 -3.20 14.44 -27.17
C ASP A 165 -3.60 14.99 -25.81
N PHE A 166 -4.89 14.86 -25.51
CA PHE A 166 -5.51 15.28 -24.27
C PHE A 166 -6.00 14.04 -23.56
N GLY A 167 -5.24 13.61 -22.56
CA GLY A 167 -5.58 12.42 -21.79
C GLY A 167 -6.82 12.61 -20.92
N LYS A 168 -7.53 11.52 -20.66
CA LYS A 168 -8.66 11.48 -19.72
C LYS A 168 -8.34 10.59 -18.53
N LYS A 169 -8.45 11.14 -17.32
CA LYS A 169 -8.34 10.40 -16.06
C LYS A 169 -9.71 9.83 -15.65
N VAL A 170 -9.68 8.62 -15.11
CA VAL A 170 -10.79 7.96 -14.42
C VAL A 170 -10.30 7.67 -13.00
N ASP A 171 -10.39 8.69 -12.14
CA ASP A 171 -9.79 8.66 -10.81
C ASP A 171 -10.35 7.54 -9.92
N GLU A 172 -11.64 7.21 -10.07
CA GLU A 172 -12.30 6.13 -9.34
C GLU A 172 -11.65 4.75 -9.54
N LYS A 173 -10.99 4.55 -10.68
CA LYS A 173 -10.29 3.31 -11.01
C LYS A 173 -8.79 3.49 -11.18
N GLY A 174 -8.28 4.69 -10.84
CA GLY A 174 -6.85 5.00 -10.97
C GLY A 174 -6.32 4.82 -12.39
N LEU A 175 -7.16 5.07 -13.41
CA LEU A 175 -6.76 4.93 -14.82
C LEU A 175 -6.54 6.30 -15.45
N LYS A 176 -5.61 6.37 -16.39
CA LYS A 176 -5.47 7.51 -17.31
C LYS A 176 -5.27 6.97 -18.71
N PHE A 177 -6.01 7.53 -19.65
CA PHE A 177 -5.98 7.15 -21.05
C PHE A 177 -5.40 8.29 -21.87
N ARG A 178 -4.47 7.99 -22.78
CA ARG A 178 -3.98 8.95 -23.77
C ARG A 178 -4.15 8.37 -25.16
N PHE A 179 -4.81 9.11 -26.03
CA PHE A 179 -5.01 8.72 -27.41
C PHE A 179 -3.93 9.39 -28.25
N THR A 180 -2.81 8.69 -28.44
CA THR A 180 -1.55 9.30 -28.88
C THR A 180 -1.39 9.34 -30.38
N ASN A 181 -1.99 8.40 -31.10
CA ASN A 181 -1.80 8.31 -32.54
C ASN A 181 -2.96 7.63 -33.27
N VAL A 182 -3.09 7.97 -34.54
CA VAL A 182 -3.99 7.32 -35.50
C VAL A 182 -3.15 6.84 -36.66
N PHE A 183 -3.30 5.57 -37.05
CA PHE A 183 -2.62 4.97 -38.20
C PHE A 183 -3.63 4.70 -39.32
N PRO A 184 -3.89 5.65 -40.22
CA PRO A 184 -4.83 5.47 -41.33
C PRO A 184 -4.46 4.29 -42.23
N ASP A 185 -3.16 4.10 -42.49
CA ASP A 185 -2.66 3.05 -43.41
C ASP A 185 -2.95 1.63 -42.90
N LYS A 186 -2.91 1.45 -41.58
CA LYS A 186 -3.15 0.17 -40.91
C LYS A 186 -4.59 0.03 -40.40
N ASN A 187 -5.38 1.10 -40.53
CA ASN A 187 -6.69 1.26 -39.89
C ASN A 187 -6.67 0.95 -38.38
N LYS A 188 -5.65 1.45 -37.66
CA LYS A 188 -5.49 1.22 -36.22
C LYS A 188 -5.38 2.51 -35.42
N LEU A 189 -5.77 2.46 -34.15
CA LEU A 189 -5.70 3.56 -33.19
C LEU A 189 -4.70 3.22 -32.10
N GLU A 190 -3.90 4.17 -31.64
CA GLU A 190 -2.92 3.96 -30.57
C GLU A 190 -3.43 4.52 -29.24
N LEU A 191 -3.68 3.64 -28.28
CA LEU A 191 -4.13 3.99 -26.94
C LEU A 191 -3.06 3.65 -25.93
N MET A 192 -2.58 4.65 -25.20
CA MET A 192 -1.76 4.45 -24.01
C MET A 192 -2.63 4.39 -22.77
N VAL A 193 -2.46 3.32 -22.00
CA VAL A 193 -3.19 3.09 -20.74
C VAL A 193 -2.20 3.18 -19.59
N TYR A 194 -2.49 4.10 -18.68
CA TYR A 194 -1.78 4.30 -17.42
C TYR A 194 -2.64 3.74 -16.29
N GLN A 195 -2.02 2.97 -15.40
CA GLN A 195 -2.67 2.38 -14.23
C GLN A 195 -1.92 2.82 -12.99
N LYS A 196 -2.62 3.30 -11.96
CA LYS A 196 -2.00 3.53 -10.66
C LYS A 196 -1.47 2.20 -10.09
N PRO A 197 -0.32 2.22 -9.40
CA PRO A 197 0.19 1.03 -8.75
C PRO A 197 -0.85 0.47 -7.78
N LYS A 198 -0.76 -0.84 -7.52
CA LYS A 198 -1.60 -1.47 -6.51
C LYS A 198 -1.47 -0.69 -5.20
N ALA A 199 -2.61 -0.24 -4.65
CA ALA A 199 -2.65 0.09 -3.24
C ALA A 199 -2.21 -1.17 -2.49
N GLU A 200 -0.97 -1.18 -1.99
CA GLU A 200 -0.46 -2.29 -1.23
C GLU A 200 -1.38 -2.43 -0.02
N LYS A 201 -1.98 -3.62 0.13
CA LYS A 201 -2.81 -3.88 1.31
C LYS A 201 -1.91 -3.69 2.53
N PRO A 202 -2.32 -2.89 3.53
CA PRO A 202 -1.52 -2.75 4.74
C PRO A 202 -1.41 -4.13 5.39
N TRP A 203 -0.17 -4.53 5.69
CA TRP A 203 0.14 -5.79 6.34
C TRP A 203 1.13 -5.54 7.48
N VAL A 204 1.15 -6.44 8.45
CA VAL A 204 2.14 -6.44 9.53
C VAL A 204 2.58 -7.87 9.75
N VAL A 205 3.90 -8.10 9.69
CA VAL A 205 4.47 -9.38 10.09
C VAL A 205 5.02 -9.19 11.49
N MET A 206 4.47 -9.94 12.43
CA MET A 206 4.90 -9.94 13.82
C MET A 206 5.37 -11.33 14.24
N LYS A 207 6.28 -11.35 15.19
CA LYS A 207 6.69 -12.54 15.91
C LYS A 207 6.22 -12.40 17.34
N ALA A 208 5.47 -13.37 17.83
CA ALA A 208 5.28 -13.52 19.26
C ALA A 208 6.10 -14.71 19.78
N ILE A 209 6.60 -14.62 21.00
CA ILE A 209 7.48 -15.62 21.60
C ILE A 209 7.05 -15.79 23.06
N GLU A 210 6.85 -17.04 23.46
CA GLU A 210 6.62 -17.40 24.86
C GLU A 210 7.95 -17.81 25.49
N PHE A 211 8.41 -17.06 26.49
CA PHE A 211 9.62 -17.39 27.24
C PHE A 211 9.24 -17.99 28.59
N PRO A 212 9.40 -19.31 28.77
CA PRO A 212 9.11 -19.96 30.04
C PRO A 212 10.18 -19.59 31.09
N TYR A 213 9.73 -19.38 32.33
CA TYR A 213 10.56 -19.18 33.52
C TYR A 213 11.56 -18.00 33.47
N ILE A 214 11.25 -16.92 32.75
CA ILE A 214 12.15 -15.74 32.69
C ILE A 214 12.36 -15.08 34.06
N ASN A 215 11.36 -15.13 34.95
CA ASN A 215 11.50 -14.64 36.33
C ASN A 215 12.53 -15.45 37.13
N LEU A 216 12.72 -16.74 36.82
CA LEU A 216 13.77 -17.54 37.46
C LEU A 216 15.16 -17.07 37.03
N PHE A 217 15.33 -16.70 35.76
CA PHE A 217 16.56 -16.10 35.26
C PHE A 217 16.90 -14.78 35.96
N TRP A 218 15.91 -13.89 36.11
CA TRP A 218 16.07 -12.65 36.86
C TRP A 218 16.35 -12.90 38.34
N GLY A 219 15.66 -13.86 38.95
CA GLY A 219 15.91 -14.28 40.34
C GLY A 219 17.35 -14.75 40.56
N GLY A 220 17.88 -15.58 39.65
CA GLY A 220 19.28 -15.99 39.68
C GLY A 220 20.25 -14.82 39.55
N THR A 221 19.95 -13.86 38.67
CA THR A 221 20.76 -12.64 38.50
C THR A 221 20.77 -11.80 39.79
N ILE A 222 19.61 -11.62 40.44
CA ILE A 222 19.51 -10.90 41.72
C ILE A 222 20.32 -11.61 42.81
N ILE A 223 20.23 -12.93 42.91
CA ILE A 223 21.01 -13.72 43.88
C ILE A 223 22.52 -13.54 43.65
N MET A 224 22.97 -13.59 42.39
CA MET A 224 24.38 -13.34 42.07
C MET A 224 24.83 -11.94 42.47
N VAL A 225 24.03 -10.90 42.16
CA VAL A 225 24.34 -9.50 42.54
C VAL A 225 24.43 -9.36 44.06
N ILE A 226 23.48 -9.94 44.80
CA ILE A 226 23.52 -9.95 46.28
C ILE A 226 24.78 -10.67 46.78
N GLY A 227 25.14 -11.81 46.19
CA GLY A 227 26.35 -12.55 46.54
C GLY A 227 27.63 -11.74 46.32
N PHE A 228 27.73 -11.01 45.21
CA PHE A 228 28.84 -10.10 44.95
C PHE A 228 28.91 -8.95 45.96
N ILE A 229 27.76 -8.34 46.29
CA ILE A 229 27.67 -7.27 47.28
C ILE A 229 28.15 -7.79 48.66
N LEU A 230 27.66 -8.96 49.10
CA LEU A 230 28.07 -9.56 50.37
C LEU A 230 29.57 -9.89 50.41
N SER A 231 30.12 -10.42 49.32
CA SER A 231 31.56 -10.73 49.21
C SER A 231 32.42 -9.47 49.38
N ILE A 232 32.03 -8.37 48.75
CA ILE A 232 32.73 -7.08 48.89
C ILE A 232 32.64 -6.57 50.33
N PHE A 233 31.45 -6.61 50.95
CA PHE A 233 31.29 -6.14 52.33
C PHE A 233 32.08 -6.96 53.35
N VAL A 234 32.15 -8.29 53.19
CA VAL A 234 32.96 -9.16 54.05
C VAL A 234 34.45 -8.92 53.79
N GLY A 235 34.85 -8.75 52.53
CA GLY A 235 36.24 -8.51 52.13
C GLY A 235 36.80 -7.15 52.56
N ILE A 236 35.97 -6.12 52.75
CA ILE A 236 36.40 -4.80 53.25
C ILE A 236 36.53 -4.78 54.79
N LYS A 237 35.83 -5.69 55.49
CA LYS A 237 35.81 -5.73 56.95
C LYS A 237 36.94 -6.59 57.56
N ASN A 238 37.60 -7.40 56.73
CA ASN A 238 38.84 -8.14 57.04
C ASN A 238 40.05 -7.42 56.46
#